data_AF-A0AAU7WP63-F1
#
_entry.id   AF-A0AAU7WP63-F1
#
_cell.length_a   1.000
_cell.length_b   1.000
_cell.length_c   1.000
_cell.angle_alpha   90.00
_cell.angle_beta   90.00
_cell.angle_gamma   90.00
#
_symmetry.space_group_name_H-M   'P 1'
#
loop_
_entity.id
_entity.type
_entity.pdbx_description
1 polymer ?
#
loop_
_entity_poly.entity_id
_entity_poly.type
_entity_poly.pdbx_seq_one_letter_code
_entity_poly.pdbx_strand_id
1 'polypeptide(L)' 'MEEAEILQIEKNKPLFILERYTYTGKEEIMEYSKFIMKQENASYYLDISLELL' A
#
# COMPACT_ATOMS: atom_id res chain seq x y z
N MET A 1 -4.90 -3.91 18.74
CA MET A 1 -4.13 -2.65 18.62
C MET A 1 -4.64 -1.99 17.36
N GLU A 2 -5.38 -0.90 17.52
CA GLU A 2 -6.18 -0.27 16.46
C GLU A 2 -5.26 0.63 15.61
N GLU A 3 -5.37 0.61 14.28
CA GLU A 3 -4.47 1.36 13.37
C GLU A 3 -4.37 2.85 13.75
N ALA A 4 -5.47 3.42 14.26
CA ALA A 4 -5.55 4.78 14.74
C ALA A 4 -4.59 5.10 15.91
N GLU A 5 -4.34 4.12 16.79
CA GLU A 5 -3.44 4.27 17.94
C GLU A 5 -1.98 4.29 17.48
N ILE A 6 -1.58 3.35 16.62
CA ILE A 6 -0.22 3.25 16.08
C ILE A 6 0.12 4.50 15.26
N LEU A 7 -0.84 4.96 14.46
CA LEU A 7 -0.66 6.11 13.59
C LEU A 7 -0.90 7.44 14.31
N GLN A 8 -1.37 7.45 15.57
CA GLN A 8 -1.70 8.66 16.33
C GLN A 8 -2.64 9.58 15.54
N ILE A 9 -3.80 9.05 15.15
CA ILE A 9 -4.85 9.78 14.44
C ILE A 9 -6.21 9.56 15.09
N GLU A 10 -7.16 10.42 14.78
CA GLU A 10 -8.54 10.24 15.20
C GLU A 10 -9.15 8.97 14.60
N LYS A 11 -10.02 8.31 15.37
CA LYS A 11 -10.81 7.18 14.86
C LYS A 11 -11.63 7.62 13.65
N ASN A 12 -11.79 6.72 12.69
CA ASN A 12 -12.49 6.96 11.42
C ASN A 12 -11.82 7.98 10.48
N LYS A 13 -10.60 8.45 10.77
CA LYS A 13 -9.84 9.25 9.79
C LYS A 13 -9.48 8.36 8.58
N PRO A 14 -9.71 8.83 7.33
CA PRO A 14 -9.36 8.05 6.15
C PRO A 14 -7.87 7.71 6.09
N LEU A 15 -7.58 6.47 5.70
CA LEU A 15 -6.23 5.92 5.55
C LEU A 15 -6.07 5.36 4.13
N PHE A 16 -4.84 5.38 3.65
CA PHE A 16 -4.46 4.70 2.42
C PHE A 16 -3.89 3.32 2.76
N ILE A 17 -4.42 2.27 2.13
CA ILE A 17 -3.99 0.89 2.33
C ILE A 17 -3.44 0.35 1.01
N LEU A 18 -2.20 -0.16 1.05
CA LEU A 18 -1.57 -0.87 -0.07
C LEU A 18 -1.20 -2.28 0.37
N GLU A 19 -1.69 -3.26 -0.39
CA GLU A 19 -1.29 -4.66 -0.24
C GLU A 19 -0.38 -5.04 -1.41
N ARG A 20 0.77 -5.66 -1.10
CA ARG A 20 1.76 -6.07 -2.08
C ARG A 20 2.04 -7.55 -1.92
N TYR A 21 1.99 -8.27 -3.03
CA TYR A 21 2.50 -9.62 -3.17
C TYR A 21 3.74 -9.56 -4.08
N THR A 22 4.87 -10.01 -3.57
CA THR A 22 6.12 -10.11 -4.30
C THR A 22 6.31 -11.57 -4.71
N TYR A 23 6.58 -11.82 -5.98
CA TYR A 23 6.72 -13.17 -6.53
C TYR A 23 8.16 -13.43 -6.97
N THR A 24 8.58 -14.70 -6.95
CA THR A 24 9.79 -15.16 -7.64
C THR A 24 9.57 -15.11 -9.15
N GLY A 25 10.65 -15.25 -9.94
CA GLY A 25 10.54 -15.46 -11.38
C GLY A 25 9.84 -16.76 -11.81
N LYS A 26 9.40 -17.61 -10.87
CA LYS A 26 8.62 -18.82 -11.10
C LYS A 26 7.16 -18.70 -10.61
N GLU A 27 6.68 -17.47 -10.40
CA GLU A 27 5.32 -17.16 -9.93
C GLU A 27 4.99 -17.69 -8.51
N GLU A 28 6.01 -18.05 -7.73
CA GLU A 28 5.84 -18.42 -6.32
C GLU A 28 5.86 -17.14 -5.46
N ILE A 29 4.98 -17.04 -4.46
CA ILE A 29 4.96 -15.87 -3.55
C ILE A 29 6.23 -15.90 -2.68
N MET A 30 7.04 -14.86 -2.78
CA MET A 30 8.17 -14.61 -1.89
C MET A 30 7.75 -13.88 -0.62
N GLU A 31 6.87 -12.88 -0.76
CA GLU A 31 6.60 -11.93 0.31
C GLU A 31 5.20 -11.32 0.17
N TYR A 32 4.54 -11.12 1.30
CA TYR A 32 3.32 -10.34 1.43
C TYR A 32 3.56 -9.18 2.41
N SER A 33 3.16 -7.98 2.01
CA SER A 33 3.21 -6.79 2.84
C SER A 33 1.89 -6.03 2.78
N LYS A 34 1.48 -5.50 3.92
CA LYS A 34 0.37 -4.55 4.06
C LYS A 34 0.88 -3.24 4.64
N PHE A 35 0.70 -2.17 3.90
CA PHE A 35 1.06 -0.81 4.30
C PHE A 35 -0.20 -0.03 4.63
N ILE A 36 -0.20 0.67 5.76
CA ILE A 36 -1.30 1.52 6.22
C ILE A 36 -0.73 2.90 6.49
N MET A 37 -1.17 3.90 5.74
CA MET A 37 -0.49 5.19 5.63
C MET A 37 -1.47 6.36 5.75
N LYS A 38 -1.01 7.47 6.36
CA LYS A 38 -1.77 8.73 6.45
C LYS A 38 -1.86 9.36 5.07
N GLN A 39 -3.06 9.73 4.62
CA GLN A 39 -3.29 10.31 3.30
C GLN A 39 -2.56 11.66 3.09
N GLU A 40 -2.42 12.44 4.16
CA GLU A 40 -1.86 13.80 4.17
C GLU A 40 -0.35 13.85 3.84
N ASN A 41 0.34 12.71 3.96
CA ASN A 41 1.79 12.61 3.77
C ASN A 41 2.19 11.82 2.52
N ALA A 42 1.24 11.43 1.67
CA ALA A 42 1.53 10.55 0.56
C ALA A 42 0.84 10.98 -0.74
N SER A 43 1.64 11.15 -1.78
CA SER A 43 1.17 11.24 -3.16
C SER A 43 1.79 10.09 -3.93
N TYR A 44 0.94 9.18 -4.43
CA TYR A 44 1.38 8.05 -5.24
C TYR A 44 1.07 8.36 -6.70
N TYR A 45 2.10 8.25 -7.54
CA TYR A 45 1.99 8.43 -8.98
C TYR A 45 2.35 7.11 -9.64
N LEU A 46 1.55 6.71 -10.63
CA LEU A 46 1.80 5.53 -11.45
C LEU A 46 1.90 6.00 -12.89
N ASP A 47 3.11 5.95 -13.44
CA ASP A 47 3.32 6.16 -14.86
C ASP A 47 3.15 4.82 -15.57
N ILE A 48 2.12 4.72 -16.40
CA ILE A 48 1.85 3.55 -17.23
C ILE A 48 2.30 3.89 -18.64
N SER A 49 3.34 3.19 -19.12
CA SER A 49 3.64 3.18 -20.56
C SER A 49 2.69 2.21 -21.24
N LEU A 50 1.90 2.72 -22.20
CA LEU A 50 0.98 1.92 -23.01
C LEU A 50 1.66 1.39 -24.29
N GLU A 51 2.99 1.32 -24.32
CA GLU A 51 3.70 0.69 -25.43
C GLU A 51 3.43 -0.82 -25.40
N LEU A 52 2.44 -1.25 -26.20
CA LEU A 52 2.00 -2.61 -26.58
C LEU A 52 0.52 -2.85 -26.26
N LEU A 53 -0.36 -2.27 -27.08
CA LEU A 53 -1.59 -2.93 -27.57
C LEU A 53 -1.36 -3.34 -29.03
#